data_AF-A0A0C2IYI5-F1
#
_entry.id   AF-A0A0C2IYI5-F1
#
_cell.length_a   1.000
_cell.length_b   1.000
_cell.length_c   1.000
_cell.angle_alpha   90.00
_cell.angle_beta   90.00
_cell.angle_gamma   90.00
#
_symmetry.space_group_name_H-M   'P 1'
#
loop_
_entity.id
_entity.type
_entity.pdbx_description
1 polymer ?
#
loop_
_entity_poly.entity_id
_entity_poly.type
_entity_poly.pdbx_seq_one_letter_code
_entity_poly.pdbx_strand_id
1 'polypeptide(L)'
;MVKQFNEEEDISKQIDDWELKAISKSWTQEQLFANLLLACPDDLRALIRSKRSRDTDKMILEAKTLIINHFEGLKPCETIFQEFLETRRDQGEKMIKFVSRCHGLLRRAKGNSYDGDLDFMIADKIINSVPDNVSEILNAFKSEPIKSFAHRAQSIVDGIRNKEKICATQVVKVSEAQEEPFFH
;
A
#
# COMPACT_ATOMS: atom_id res chain seq x y z
N MET A 1 -16.49 -25.06 14.55
CA MET A 1 -15.38 -25.21 13.58
C MET A 1 -14.53 -23.96 13.61
N VAL A 2 -13.20 -24.11 13.62
CA VAL A 2 -12.25 -23.01 13.37
C VAL A 2 -12.31 -22.71 11.86
N LYS A 3 -12.56 -21.45 11.47
CA LYS A 3 -12.53 -21.05 10.05
C LYS A 3 -11.07 -21.15 9.59
N GLN A 4 -10.78 -22.01 8.62
CA GLN A 4 -9.45 -22.07 8.02
C GLN A 4 -9.20 -20.80 7.20
N PHE A 5 -7.93 -20.44 7.02
CA PHE A 5 -7.58 -19.38 6.09
C PHE A 5 -8.01 -19.77 4.68
N ASN A 6 -8.67 -18.84 3.99
CA ASN A 6 -9.05 -18.97 2.59
C ASN A 6 -8.10 -18.14 1.72
N GLU A 7 -7.60 -18.72 0.64
CA GLU A 7 -6.71 -18.05 -0.33
C GLU A 7 -7.44 -17.01 -1.18
N GLU A 8 -8.77 -17.12 -1.31
CA GLU A 8 -9.60 -16.23 -2.13
C GLU A 8 -9.86 -14.87 -1.45
N GLU A 9 -9.73 -14.81 -0.13
CA GLU A 9 -9.96 -13.60 0.67
C GLU A 9 -8.63 -13.00 1.14
N ASP A 10 -8.58 -11.68 1.39
CA ASP A 10 -7.39 -11.03 1.94
C ASP A 10 -7.01 -11.65 3.30
N ILE A 11 -5.84 -12.27 3.36
CA ILE A 11 -5.30 -12.96 4.53
C ILE A 11 -5.06 -11.99 5.69
N SER A 12 -4.63 -10.76 5.41
CA SER A 12 -4.43 -9.73 6.44
C SER A 12 -5.76 -9.38 7.10
N LYS A 13 -6.81 -9.23 6.29
CA LYS A 13 -8.17 -8.99 6.80
C LYS A 13 -8.70 -10.17 7.61
N GLN A 14 -8.45 -11.40 7.16
CA GLN A 14 -8.82 -12.59 7.93
C GLN A 14 -8.07 -12.66 9.29
N ILE A 15 -6.81 -12.22 9.34
CA ILE A 15 -6.06 -12.09 10.60
C ILE A 15 -6.70 -11.04 11.49
N ASP A 16 -7.03 -9.86 10.96
CA ASP A 16 -7.69 -8.79 11.72
C ASP A 16 -9.02 -9.28 12.32
N ASP A 17 -9.82 -10.05 11.56
CA ASP A 17 -11.06 -10.66 12.05
C ASP A 17 -10.81 -11.63 13.21
N TRP A 18 -9.70 -12.39 13.19
CA TRP A 18 -9.28 -13.24 14.29
C TRP A 18 -8.90 -12.45 15.54
N GLU A 19 -8.23 -11.31 15.38
CA GLU A 19 -7.88 -10.42 16.49
C GLU A 19 -9.11 -9.75 17.09
N LEU A 20 -10.02 -9.25 16.26
CA LEU A 20 -11.30 -8.69 16.70
C LEU A 20 -12.13 -9.72 17.47
N LYS A 21 -12.14 -10.96 16.99
CA LYS A 21 -12.80 -12.08 17.68
C LYS A 21 -12.11 -12.42 19.01
N ALA A 22 -10.79 -12.35 19.06
CA ALA A 22 -10.03 -12.55 20.30
C ALA A 22 -10.38 -11.48 21.34
N ILE A 23 -10.45 -10.22 20.93
CA ILE A 23 -10.89 -9.10 21.78
C ILE A 23 -12.33 -9.33 22.27
N SER A 24 -13.26 -9.62 21.36
CA SER A 24 -14.67 -9.84 21.69
C SER A 24 -14.89 -11.02 22.66
N LYS A 25 -14.04 -12.04 22.61
CA LYS A 25 -14.13 -13.23 23.47
C LYS A 25 -13.16 -13.22 24.66
N SER A 26 -12.45 -12.11 24.87
CA SER A 26 -11.44 -11.97 25.92
C SER A 26 -10.39 -13.09 25.90
N TRP A 27 -9.92 -13.46 24.72
CA TRP A 27 -8.88 -14.48 24.56
C TRP A 27 -7.52 -13.97 25.05
N THR A 28 -6.74 -14.88 25.63
CA THR A 28 -5.32 -14.60 25.90
C THR A 28 -4.53 -14.60 24.59
N GLN A 29 -3.32 -14.02 24.61
CA GLN A 29 -2.43 -14.03 23.46
C GLN A 29 -2.08 -15.46 23.02
N GLU A 30 -1.91 -16.38 23.97
CA GLU A 30 -1.66 -17.80 23.69
C GLU A 30 -2.88 -18.46 23.01
N GLN A 31 -4.10 -18.09 23.41
CA GLN A 31 -5.32 -18.56 22.77
C GLN A 31 -5.46 -18.00 21.36
N LEU A 32 -5.16 -16.71 21.12
CA LEU A 32 -5.11 -16.13 19.79
C LEU A 32 -4.10 -16.88 18.91
N PHE A 33 -2.87 -17.07 19.40
CA PHE A 33 -1.83 -17.81 18.70
C PHE A 33 -2.27 -19.24 18.35
N ALA A 34 -2.84 -19.97 19.30
CA ALA A 34 -3.33 -21.32 19.06
C ALA A 34 -4.44 -21.36 17.99
N ASN A 35 -5.37 -20.40 18.01
CA ASN A 35 -6.43 -20.32 17.01
C ASN A 35 -5.90 -19.97 15.61
N LEU A 36 -4.93 -19.05 15.51
CA LEU A 36 -4.25 -18.74 14.24
C LEU A 36 -3.56 -19.98 13.68
N LEU A 37 -2.85 -20.76 14.51
CA LEU A 37 -2.23 -22.02 14.08
C LEU A 37 -3.26 -23.07 13.63
N LEU A 38 -4.41 -23.15 14.31
CA LEU A 38 -5.48 -24.07 13.94
C LEU A 38 -6.13 -23.70 12.59
N ALA A 39 -6.13 -22.42 12.24
CA ALA A 39 -6.62 -21.94 10.95
C ALA A 39 -5.65 -22.17 9.78
N CYS A 40 -4.36 -22.46 10.07
CA CYS A 40 -3.33 -22.73 9.05
C CYS A 40 -3.38 -24.18 8.52
N PRO A 41 -2.93 -24.40 7.26
CA PRO A 41 -2.51 -25.72 6.75
C PRO A 41 -1.45 -26.38 7.64
N ASP A 42 -1.37 -27.71 7.62
CA ASP A 42 -0.53 -28.48 8.55
C ASP A 42 0.98 -28.24 8.35
N ASP A 43 1.40 -28.09 7.11
CA ASP A 43 2.74 -27.77 6.67
C ASP A 43 3.17 -26.37 7.13
N LEU A 44 2.31 -25.35 6.97
CA LEU A 44 2.54 -24.02 7.52
C LEU A 44 2.57 -24.02 9.06
N ARG A 45 1.66 -24.77 9.70
CA ARG A 45 1.62 -24.92 11.15
C ARG A 45 2.92 -25.53 11.70
N ALA A 46 3.47 -26.54 11.03
CA ALA A 46 4.75 -27.15 11.39
C ALA A 46 5.90 -26.14 11.29
N LEU A 47 5.91 -25.33 10.22
CA LEU A 47 6.91 -24.27 10.03
C LEU A 47 6.84 -23.18 11.10
N ILE A 48 5.65 -22.72 11.47
CA ILE A 48 5.51 -21.68 12.50
C ILE A 48 5.96 -22.22 13.87
N ARG A 49 5.60 -23.48 14.19
CA ARG A 49 6.01 -24.12 15.45
C ARG A 49 7.52 -24.32 15.56
N SER A 50 8.24 -24.54 14.46
CA SER A 50 9.69 -24.73 14.49
C SER A 50 10.47 -23.44 14.78
N LYS A 51 9.85 -22.26 14.59
CA LYS A 51 10.45 -20.93 14.80
C LYS A 51 10.05 -20.28 16.13
N ARG A 52 9.57 -21.06 17.10
CA ARG A 52 8.94 -20.54 18.32
C ARG A 52 9.88 -19.66 19.16
N SER A 53 9.51 -18.39 19.34
CA SER A 53 10.09 -17.45 20.30
C SER A 53 9.57 -17.70 21.73
N ARG A 54 10.33 -17.27 22.75
CA ARG A 54 9.89 -17.25 24.16
C ARG A 54 8.96 -16.09 24.49
N ASP A 55 9.04 -15.02 23.72
CA ASP A 55 8.19 -13.84 23.80
C ASP A 55 6.90 -14.09 23.00
N THR A 56 5.75 -14.07 23.67
CA THR A 56 4.44 -14.38 23.07
C THR A 56 4.04 -13.35 22.02
N ASP A 57 4.25 -12.06 22.26
CA ASP A 57 3.86 -11.00 21.32
C ASP A 57 4.71 -11.06 20.06
N LYS A 58 6.02 -11.27 20.24
CA LYS A 58 6.94 -11.49 19.11
C LYS A 58 6.59 -12.75 18.31
N MET A 59 6.25 -13.84 19.00
CA MET A 59 5.84 -15.10 18.38
C MET A 59 4.59 -14.93 17.52
N ILE A 60 3.61 -14.15 17.98
CA ILE A 60 2.38 -13.86 17.23
C ILE A 60 2.68 -13.01 16.01
N LEU A 61 3.51 -11.97 16.15
CA LEU A 61 3.90 -11.11 15.03
C LEU A 61 4.63 -11.91 13.93
N GLU A 62 5.57 -12.77 14.32
CA GLU A 62 6.29 -13.64 13.39
C GLU A 62 5.36 -14.64 12.71
N ALA A 63 4.42 -15.23 13.46
CA ALA A 63 3.44 -16.15 12.90
C ALA A 63 2.52 -15.48 11.88
N LYS A 64 1.97 -14.31 12.18
CA LYS A 64 1.16 -13.53 11.23
C LYS A 64 1.93 -13.25 9.95
N THR A 65 3.20 -12.84 10.08
CA THR A 65 4.08 -12.58 8.94
C THR A 65 4.29 -13.84 8.09
N LEU A 66 4.53 -15.00 8.73
CA LEU A 66 4.68 -16.28 8.02
C LEU A 66 3.39 -16.71 7.33
N ILE A 67 2.24 -16.49 7.96
CA ILE A 67 0.92 -16.78 7.39
C ILE A 67 0.70 -15.96 6.13
N ILE A 68 0.85 -14.64 6.24
CA ILE A 68 0.70 -13.72 5.10
C ILE A 68 1.62 -14.16 3.97
N ASN A 69 2.92 -14.31 4.24
CA ASN A 69 3.91 -14.67 3.23
C ASN A 69 3.62 -16.01 2.54
N HIS A 70 3.12 -17.01 3.28
CA HIS A 70 2.79 -18.31 2.72
C HIS A 70 1.70 -18.18 1.66
N PHE A 71 0.56 -17.59 2.02
CA PHE A 71 -0.56 -17.43 1.11
C PHE A 71 -0.29 -16.42 0.00
N GLU A 72 0.47 -15.37 0.29
CA GLU A 72 0.97 -14.44 -0.73
C GLU A 72 1.86 -15.13 -1.77
N GLY A 73 2.59 -16.18 -1.38
CA GLY A 73 3.40 -17.00 -2.28
C GLY A 73 2.58 -17.98 -3.13
N LEU A 74 1.34 -18.28 -2.74
CA LEU A 74 0.42 -19.16 -3.49
C LEU A 74 -0.38 -18.39 -4.54
N LYS A 75 -0.51 -17.07 -4.41
CA LYS A 75 -1.23 -16.23 -5.38
C LYS A 75 -0.65 -16.41 -6.80
N PRO A 76 -1.48 -16.74 -7.81
CA PRO A 76 -1.02 -16.82 -9.20
C PRO A 76 -0.41 -15.51 -9.69
N CYS A 77 0.65 -15.61 -10.49
CA CYS A 77 1.34 -14.45 -11.05
C CYS A 77 0.40 -13.54 -11.86
N GLU A 78 -0.56 -14.12 -12.58
CA GLU A 78 -1.58 -13.39 -13.34
C GLU A 78 -2.45 -12.54 -12.42
N THR A 79 -2.88 -13.08 -11.28
CA THR A 79 -3.67 -12.36 -10.28
C THR A 79 -2.88 -11.18 -9.71
N ILE A 80 -1.61 -11.39 -9.36
CA ILE A 80 -0.74 -10.32 -8.83
C ILE A 80 -0.51 -9.23 -9.90
N PHE A 81 -0.36 -9.63 -11.17
CA PHE A 81 -0.25 -8.68 -12.27
C PHE A 81 -1.54 -7.87 -12.47
N GLN A 82 -2.70 -8.51 -12.32
CA GLN A 82 -3.99 -7.82 -12.35
C GLN A 82 -4.13 -6.82 -11.19
N GLU A 83 -3.72 -7.19 -9.97
CA GLU A 83 -3.63 -6.28 -8.83
C GLU A 83 -2.74 -5.06 -9.14
N PHE A 84 -1.61 -5.27 -9.83
CA PHE A 84 -0.78 -4.16 -10.33
C PHE A 84 -1.54 -3.27 -11.32
N LEU A 85 -2.25 -3.84 -12.30
CA LEU A 85 -3.03 -3.07 -13.28
C LEU A 85 -4.15 -2.23 -12.64
N GLU A 86 -4.72 -2.70 -11.54
CA GLU A 86 -5.77 -2.00 -10.80
C GLU A 86 -5.22 -1.02 -9.75
N THR A 87 -3.96 -1.17 -9.35
CA THR A 87 -3.32 -0.32 -8.35
C THR A 87 -3.36 1.16 -8.76
N ARG A 88 -3.92 1.99 -7.87
CA ARG A 88 -3.95 3.46 -7.95
C ARG A 88 -3.21 4.05 -6.76
N ARG A 89 -2.74 5.29 -6.93
CA ARG A 89 -2.12 6.06 -5.87
C ARG A 89 -3.19 6.58 -4.92
N ASP A 90 -2.99 6.36 -3.62
CA ASP A 90 -3.96 6.83 -2.62
C ASP A 90 -3.85 8.35 -2.42
N GLN A 91 -4.95 8.97 -1.98
CA GLN A 91 -4.95 10.41 -1.71
C GLN A 91 -3.97 10.75 -0.58
N GLY A 92 -2.99 11.60 -0.89
CA GLY A 92 -1.94 11.98 0.06
C GLY A 92 -0.78 10.98 0.19
N GLU A 93 -0.80 9.89 -0.57
CA GLU A 93 0.32 8.97 -0.66
C GLU A 93 1.53 9.63 -1.34
N LYS A 94 2.71 9.48 -0.72
CA LYS A 94 3.99 9.92 -1.31
C LYS A 94 4.30 9.06 -2.53
N MET A 95 4.74 9.69 -3.63
CA MET A 95 5.05 9.01 -4.88
C MET A 95 6.02 7.84 -4.70
N ILE A 96 7.03 7.98 -3.84
CA ILE A 96 8.00 6.90 -3.59
C ILE A 96 7.38 5.67 -2.91
N LYS A 97 6.34 5.85 -2.08
CA LYS A 97 5.61 4.73 -1.46
C LYS A 97 4.78 4.01 -2.51
N PHE A 98 4.09 4.78 -3.35
CA PHE A 98 3.31 4.25 -4.47
C PHE A 98 4.19 3.42 -5.42
N VAL A 99 5.35 3.96 -5.83
CA VAL A 99 6.34 3.25 -6.65
C VAL A 99 6.85 1.99 -5.98
N SER A 100 7.11 2.02 -4.67
CA SER A 100 7.56 0.83 -3.94
C SER A 100 6.51 -0.29 -3.94
N ARG A 101 5.22 0.05 -3.80
CA ARG A 101 4.12 -0.92 -3.94
C ARG A 101 4.07 -1.52 -5.33
N CYS A 102 4.13 -0.69 -6.37
CA CYS A 102 4.14 -1.13 -7.76
C CYS A 102 5.31 -2.08 -8.06
N HIS A 103 6.53 -1.74 -7.61
CA HIS A 103 7.68 -2.64 -7.72
C HIS A 103 7.47 -3.97 -7.00
N GLY A 104 6.89 -3.94 -5.80
CA GLY A 104 6.59 -5.15 -5.04
C GLY A 104 5.68 -6.11 -5.80
N LEU A 105 4.61 -5.58 -6.40
CA LEU A 105 3.67 -6.36 -7.21
C LEU A 105 4.33 -6.90 -8.49
N LEU A 106 5.04 -6.04 -9.24
CA LEU A 106 5.70 -6.46 -10.48
C LEU A 106 6.79 -7.51 -10.25
N ARG A 107 7.60 -7.37 -9.19
CA ARG A 107 8.63 -8.36 -8.84
C ARG A 107 8.01 -9.70 -8.50
N ARG A 108 6.86 -9.72 -7.83
CA ARG A 108 6.14 -10.97 -7.52
C ARG A 108 5.49 -11.58 -8.77
N ALA A 109 4.92 -10.76 -9.65
CA ALA A 109 4.24 -11.23 -10.85
C ALA A 109 5.18 -11.69 -11.98
N LYS A 110 6.33 -11.01 -12.14
CA LYS A 110 7.28 -11.25 -13.26
C LYS A 110 8.58 -11.91 -12.82
N GLY A 111 8.82 -12.03 -11.52
CA GLY A 111 10.06 -12.58 -10.96
C GLY A 111 11.22 -11.57 -10.94
N ASN A 112 12.44 -12.08 -10.76
CA ASN A 112 13.66 -11.29 -10.65
C ASN A 112 14.28 -10.86 -12.01
N SER A 113 13.54 -11.00 -13.12
CA SER A 113 13.96 -10.41 -14.39
C SER A 113 13.83 -8.88 -14.27
N TYR A 114 14.93 -8.23 -13.92
CA TYR A 114 15.05 -6.78 -13.95
C TYR A 114 15.02 -6.35 -15.41
N ASP A 115 13.90 -5.81 -15.85
CA ASP A 115 13.75 -5.29 -17.20
C ASP A 115 13.31 -3.83 -17.13
N GLY A 116 13.89 -3.00 -18.01
CA GLY A 116 13.49 -1.60 -18.17
C GLY A 116 12.00 -1.47 -18.49
N ASP A 117 11.40 -2.53 -19.02
CA ASP A 117 9.96 -2.68 -19.21
C ASP A 117 9.16 -2.49 -17.91
N LEU A 118 9.65 -2.97 -16.76
CA LEU A 118 8.96 -2.80 -15.48
C LEU A 118 8.96 -1.34 -15.03
N ASP A 119 10.08 -0.63 -15.21
CA ASP A 119 10.19 0.79 -14.88
C ASP A 119 9.27 1.63 -15.77
N PHE A 120 9.14 1.27 -17.05
CA PHE A 120 8.21 1.92 -17.98
C PHE A 120 6.75 1.77 -17.53
N MET A 121 6.34 0.57 -17.12
CA MET A 121 4.99 0.33 -16.59
C MET A 121 4.70 1.16 -15.33
N ILE A 122 5.69 1.33 -14.45
CA ILE A 122 5.54 2.17 -13.24
C ILE A 122 5.51 3.65 -13.61
N ALA A 123 6.30 4.10 -14.60
CA ALA A 123 6.26 5.47 -15.09
C ALA A 123 4.87 5.83 -15.63
N ASP A 124 4.23 4.94 -16.39
CA ASP A 124 2.84 5.11 -16.82
C ASP A 124 1.87 5.18 -15.65
N LYS A 125 2.05 4.35 -14.61
CA LYS A 125 1.25 4.43 -13.37
C LYS A 125 1.39 5.77 -12.67
N ILE A 126 2.58 6.34 -12.61
CA ILE A 126 2.82 7.66 -12.02
C ILE A 126 2.06 8.73 -12.82
N ILE A 127 2.17 8.71 -14.14
CA ILE A 127 1.53 9.69 -15.04
C ILE A 127 0.01 9.62 -14.93
N ASN A 128 -0.55 8.43 -14.86
CA ASN A 128 -1.99 8.23 -14.67
C ASN A 128 -2.48 8.57 -13.25
N SER A 129 -1.57 8.85 -12.30
CA SER A 129 -1.89 9.17 -10.90
C SER A 129 -1.85 10.66 -10.56
N VAL A 130 -1.53 11.50 -11.55
CA VAL A 130 -1.40 12.96 -11.41
C VAL A 130 -2.40 13.68 -12.32
N PRO A 131 -2.70 14.96 -12.06
CA PRO A 131 -3.56 15.75 -12.94
C PRO A 131 -3.01 15.88 -14.36
N ASP A 132 -3.89 16.09 -15.36
CA ASP A 132 -3.54 16.09 -16.79
C ASP A 132 -2.44 17.10 -17.15
N ASN A 133 -2.50 18.30 -16.60
CA ASN A 133 -1.47 19.32 -16.80
C ASN A 133 -0.07 18.90 -16.28
N VAL A 134 0.00 17.98 -15.32
CA VAL A 134 1.25 17.38 -14.84
C VAL A 134 1.64 16.18 -15.69
N SER A 135 0.66 15.39 -16.11
CA SER A 135 0.87 14.18 -16.92
C SER A 135 1.57 14.54 -18.25
N GLU A 136 1.16 15.63 -18.90
CA GLU A 136 1.79 16.16 -20.12
C GLU A 136 3.28 16.50 -19.92
N ILE A 137 3.61 17.17 -18.81
CA ILE A 137 4.99 17.54 -18.48
C ILE A 137 5.81 16.27 -18.22
N LEU A 138 5.26 15.32 -17.46
CA LEU A 138 5.94 14.10 -17.07
C LEU A 138 6.22 13.17 -18.26
N ASN A 139 5.38 13.17 -19.29
CA ASN A 139 5.62 12.37 -20.49
C ASN A 139 6.99 12.64 -21.13
N ALA A 140 7.50 13.88 -21.06
CA ALA A 140 8.82 14.25 -21.58
C ALA A 140 10.01 13.62 -20.83
N PHE A 141 9.78 13.10 -19.62
CA PHE A 141 10.83 12.58 -18.73
C PHE A 141 10.72 11.07 -18.49
N LYS A 142 9.88 10.35 -19.26
CA LYS A 142 9.66 8.90 -19.09
C LYS A 142 10.91 8.04 -19.16
N SER A 143 11.96 8.49 -19.83
CA SER A 143 13.23 7.77 -19.96
C SER A 143 14.16 7.94 -18.75
N GLU A 144 13.81 8.77 -17.76
CA GLU A 144 14.60 8.92 -16.54
C GLU A 144 14.52 7.65 -15.68
N PRO A 145 15.58 7.34 -14.88
CA PRO A 145 15.50 6.29 -13.88
C PRO A 145 14.28 6.48 -12.97
N ILE A 146 13.56 5.39 -12.68
CA ILE A 146 12.24 5.46 -12.03
C ILE A 146 12.26 6.22 -10.70
N LYS A 147 13.35 6.13 -9.94
CA LYS A 147 13.53 6.90 -8.69
C LYS A 147 13.55 8.40 -8.95
N SER A 148 14.35 8.85 -9.92
CA SER A 148 14.44 10.26 -10.31
C SER A 148 13.10 10.76 -10.85
N PHE A 149 12.45 9.96 -11.69
CA PHE A 149 11.15 10.25 -12.24
C PHE A 149 10.07 10.43 -11.16
N ALA A 150 10.05 9.53 -10.16
CA ALA A 150 9.13 9.61 -9.03
C ALA A 150 9.35 10.87 -8.17
N HIS A 151 10.62 11.25 -7.94
CA HIS A 151 10.95 12.48 -7.22
C HIS A 151 10.51 13.72 -7.99
N ARG A 152 10.72 13.75 -9.31
CA ARG A 152 10.25 14.83 -10.19
C ARG A 152 8.73 14.96 -10.15
N ALA A 153 8.01 13.86 -10.30
CA ALA A 153 6.55 13.85 -10.23
C ALA A 153 6.03 14.39 -8.89
N GLN A 154 6.62 13.95 -7.77
CA GLN A 154 6.28 14.48 -6.45
C GLN A 154 6.52 15.99 -6.36
N SER A 155 7.68 16.47 -6.83
CA SER A 155 8.05 17.89 -6.77
C SER A 155 7.10 18.78 -7.57
N ILE A 156 6.67 18.35 -8.77
CA ILE A 156 5.73 19.12 -9.59
C ILE A 156 4.34 19.16 -8.93
N VAL A 157 3.85 18.02 -8.45
CA VAL A 157 2.56 17.93 -7.75
C VAL A 157 2.53 18.83 -6.51
N ASP A 158 3.58 18.79 -5.69
CA ASP A 158 3.69 19.62 -4.50
C ASP A 158 3.81 21.11 -4.86
N GLY A 159 4.54 21.44 -5.93
CA GLY A 159 4.66 22.80 -6.46
C GLY A 159 3.31 23.40 -6.87
N ILE A 160 2.47 22.64 -7.57
CA ILE A 160 1.12 23.08 -7.97
C ILE A 160 0.24 23.27 -6.74
N ARG A 161 0.21 22.28 -5.84
CA ARG A 161 -0.59 22.36 -4.61
C ARG A 161 -0.21 23.57 -3.75
N ASN A 162 1.07 23.92 -3.71
CA ASN A 162 1.54 25.10 -2.98
C ASN A 162 1.09 26.41 -3.67
N LYS A 163 1.13 26.49 -5.01
CA LYS A 163 0.59 27.65 -5.75
C LYS A 163 -0.91 27.83 -5.54
N GLU A 164 -1.69 26.74 -5.56
CA GLU A 164 -3.12 26.76 -5.30
C GLU A 164 -3.45 27.24 -3.88
N LYS A 165 -2.70 26.78 -2.86
CA LYS A 165 -2.85 27.27 -1.48
C LYS A 165 -2.56 28.76 -1.34
N ILE A 166 -1.52 29.25 -2.01
CA ILE A 166 -1.17 30.68 -2.00
C ILE A 166 -2.30 31.48 -2.65
N CYS A 167 -2.83 31.02 -3.79
CA CYS A 167 -3.91 31.69 -4.51
C CYS A 167 -5.22 31.70 -3.68
N ALA A 168 -5.60 30.58 -3.06
CA ALA A 168 -6.76 30.52 -2.16
C ALA A 168 -6.64 31.46 -0.96
N THR A 169 -5.45 31.55 -0.36
CA THR A 169 -5.19 32.47 0.76
C THR A 169 -5.27 33.94 0.33
N GLN A 170 -4.85 34.25 -0.90
CA GLN A 170 -4.99 35.59 -1.47
C GLN A 170 -6.44 35.96 -1.76
N VAL A 171 -7.25 35.03 -2.28
CA VAL A 171 -8.68 35.26 -2.52
C VAL A 171 -9.42 35.55 -1.21
N VAL A 172 -9.18 34.79 -0.15
CA VAL A 172 -9.79 35.04 1.17
C VAL A 172 -9.44 36.43 1.70
N LYS A 173 -8.17 36.85 1.58
CA LYS A 173 -7.75 38.20 2.00
C LYS A 173 -8.38 39.33 1.18
N VAL A 174 -8.66 39.11 -0.11
CA VAL A 174 -9.33 40.10 -0.96
C VAL A 174 -10.82 40.19 -0.63
N SER A 175 -11.47 39.07 -0.28
CA SER A 175 -12.87 39.05 0.16
C SER A 175 -13.07 39.74 1.51
N GLU A 176 -12.17 39.51 2.49
CA GLU A 176 -12.23 40.18 3.80
C GLU A 176 -11.94 41.70 3.71
N ALA A 177 -11.14 42.14 2.72
CA ALA A 177 -10.84 43.56 2.52
C ALA A 177 -11.94 44.35 1.79
N GLN A 178 -12.97 43.68 1.27
CA GLN A 178 -14.11 44.33 0.59
C GLN A 178 -15.34 44.50 1.48
N GLU A 179 -15.31 44.03 2.73
CA GLU A 179 -16.40 44.17 3.72
C GLU A 179 -16.09 45.23 4.81
N GLU A 180 -15.45 46.36 4.47
CA GLU A 180 -15.52 47.55 5.33
C GLU A 180 -16.77 48.39 4.97
N PRO A 181 -17.76 48.52 5.87
CA PRO A 181 -18.90 49.39 5.63
C PRO A 181 -18.46 50.85 5.78
N PHE A 182 -18.53 51.61 4.69
CA PHE A 182 -18.59 53.07 4.75
C PHE A 182 -19.87 53.48 5.49
N PHE A 183 -19.76 53.76 6.79
CA PHE A 183 -20.78 54.53 7.50
C PHE A 183 -20.48 56.02 7.28
N HIS A 184 -21.35 56.68 6.50
CA HIS A 184 -21.45 58.14 6.42
C HIS A 184 -22.41 58.66 7.50
#